data_AF-A0A3A9A6H7-F1
#
_entry.id   AF-A0A3A9A6H7-F1
#
_cell.length_a   1.000
_cell.length_b   1.000
_cell.length_c   1.000
_cell.angle_alpha   90.00
_cell.angle_beta   90.00
_cell.angle_gamma   90.00
#
_symmetry.space_group_name_H-M   'P 1'
#
loop_
_entity.id
_entity.type
_entity.pdbx_description
1 polymer ?
#
loop_
_entity_poly.entity_id
_entity_poly.type
_entity_poly.pdbx_seq_one_letter_code
_entity_poly.pdbx_strand_id
1 'polypeptide(L)'
;MGIFKIRLAGQYQELAGRIKKAFTDFYFTGEGRLNLELTQTACAFLLYLELYPDDGAQANLREDLERLIRENNGHLNTGFIGTPVLCPALSENGRNSLAYDLLLNEEYPGWLYEVNLGATTVWERWNSLEGNGMISETGMNSLNHYAYGSIAE
;
A
#
# COMPACT_ATOMS: atom_id res chain seq x y z
N MET A 1 -23.37 27.97 -11.17
CA MET A 1 -22.92 26.72 -10.49
C MET A 1 -21.41 26.64 -10.25
N GLY A 2 -20.54 27.44 -10.93
CA GLY A 2 -19.07 27.36 -10.78
C GLY A 2 -18.45 28.08 -9.58
N ILE A 3 -18.98 29.23 -9.15
CA ILE A 3 -18.38 30.06 -8.08
C ILE A 3 -18.42 29.37 -6.70
N PHE A 4 -19.49 28.62 -6.41
CA PHE A 4 -19.61 27.86 -5.16
C PHE A 4 -18.59 26.73 -5.07
N LYS A 5 -18.33 26.03 -6.18
CA LYS A 5 -17.31 24.97 -6.25
C LYS A 5 -15.89 25.53 -6.08
N ILE A 6 -15.60 26.71 -6.64
CA ILE A 6 -14.30 27.39 -6.47
C ILE A 6 -14.05 27.78 -5.00
N ARG A 7 -15.07 28.35 -4.33
CA ARG A 7 -14.97 28.69 -2.90
C ARG A 7 -14.74 27.45 -2.03
N LEU A 8 -15.49 26.37 -2.27
CA LEU A 8 -15.31 25.11 -1.55
C LEU A 8 -13.92 24.50 -1.82
N ALA A 9 -13.44 24.52 -3.06
CA ALA A 9 -12.10 24.04 -3.39
C ALA A 9 -11.01 24.78 -2.61
N GLY A 10 -11.08 26.11 -2.52
CA GLY A 10 -10.15 26.90 -1.70
C GLY A 10 -10.18 26.50 -0.22
N GLN A 11 -11.37 26.33 0.36
CA GLN A 11 -11.53 25.91 1.75
C GLN A 11 -10.95 24.51 2.02
N TYR A 12 -11.18 23.55 1.12
CA TYR A 12 -10.61 22.20 1.24
C TYR A 12 -9.10 22.19 1.04
N GLN A 13 -8.56 23.04 0.17
CA GLN A 13 -7.12 23.16 -0.02
C GLN A 13 -6.41 23.75 1.21
N GLU A 14 -6.99 24.78 1.83
CA GLU A 14 -6.50 25.32 3.11
C GLU A 14 -6.57 24.28 4.23
N LEU A 15 -7.66 23.51 4.31
CA LEU A 15 -7.81 22.44 5.29
C LEU A 15 -6.79 21.33 5.07
N ALA A 16 -6.62 20.87 3.82
CA ALA A 16 -5.65 19.84 3.46
C ALA A 16 -4.22 20.28 3.77
N GLY A 17 -3.86 21.54 3.50
CA GLY A 17 -2.57 22.11 3.87
C GLY A 17 -2.32 22.11 5.38
N ARG A 18 -3.33 22.47 6.19
CA ARG A 18 -3.23 22.42 7.66
C ARG A 18 -3.10 20.99 8.18
N ILE A 19 -3.86 20.04 7.62
CA ILE A 19 -3.78 18.62 7.98
C ILE A 19 -2.41 18.05 7.61
N LYS A 20 -1.94 18.28 6.37
CA LYS A 20 -0.61 17.85 5.93
C LYS A 20 0.47 18.38 6.86
N LYS A 21 0.44 19.68 7.18
CA LYS A 21 1.42 20.26 8.11
C LYS A 21 1.37 19.61 9.49
N ALA A 22 0.19 19.50 10.10
CA ALA A 22 0.05 18.91 11.43
C ALA A 22 0.49 17.43 11.44
N PHE A 23 0.16 16.69 10.38
CA PHE A 23 0.59 15.32 10.19
C PHE A 23 2.11 15.22 10.08
N THR A 24 2.74 15.99 9.19
CA THR A 24 4.19 15.93 8.99
C THR A 24 4.96 16.40 10.22
N ASP A 25 4.48 17.43 10.93
CA ASP A 25 5.10 17.90 12.18
C ASP A 25 5.06 16.83 13.29
N PHE A 26 4.04 15.97 13.31
CA PHE A 26 3.85 14.96 14.36
C PHE A 26 4.52 13.62 14.02
N TYR A 27 4.39 13.16 12.79
CA TYR A 27 4.81 11.82 12.37
C TYR A 27 6.19 11.76 11.73
N PHE A 28 6.82 12.89 11.38
CA PHE A 28 8.18 12.91 10.86
C PHE A 28 9.14 13.58 11.83
N THR A 29 10.35 13.02 11.92
CA THR A 29 11.46 13.65 12.63
C THR A 29 12.05 14.80 11.80
N GLY A 30 12.89 15.63 12.41
CA GLY A 30 13.61 16.69 11.68
C GLY A 30 14.57 16.17 10.61
N GLU A 31 14.86 14.87 10.58
CA GLU A 31 15.67 14.20 9.54
C GLU A 31 14.81 13.61 8.41
N GLY A 32 13.49 13.85 8.43
CA GLY A 32 12.55 13.34 7.43
C GLY A 32 12.30 11.83 7.55
N ARG A 33 12.52 11.24 8.74
CA ARG A 33 12.19 9.82 9.01
C ARG A 33 10.84 9.73 9.72
N LEU A 34 10.11 8.65 9.51
CA LEU A 34 8.88 8.39 10.27
C LEU A 34 9.20 8.12 11.74
N ASN A 35 8.47 8.79 12.63
CA ASN A 35 8.52 8.62 14.08
C ASN A 35 7.46 7.60 14.56
N LEU A 36 7.39 6.47 13.88
CA LEU A 36 6.48 5.36 14.16
C LEU A 36 7.13 4.04 13.74
N GLU A 37 6.51 2.92 14.13
CA GLU A 37 6.86 1.62 13.58
C GLU A 37 6.62 1.60 12.06
N LEU A 38 7.65 1.18 11.33
CA LEU A 38 7.64 1.15 9.87
C LEU A 38 6.93 -0.12 9.36
N THR A 39 5.96 0.08 8.48
CA THR A 39 5.25 -1.01 7.79
C THR A 39 5.18 -0.71 6.29
N GLN A 40 5.05 -1.75 5.47
CA GLN A 40 4.89 -1.56 4.02
C GLN A 40 3.68 -0.69 3.71
N THR A 41 2.58 -0.88 4.44
CA THR A 41 1.36 -0.06 4.31
C THR A 41 1.65 1.42 4.61
N ALA A 42 2.31 1.73 5.73
CA ALA A 42 2.61 3.12 6.08
C ALA A 42 3.48 3.80 5.03
N CYS A 43 4.56 3.15 4.58
CA CYS A 43 5.45 3.73 3.59
C CYS A 43 4.77 3.91 2.23
N ALA A 44 4.09 2.87 1.71
CA ALA A 44 3.40 2.93 0.43
C ALA A 44 2.27 3.98 0.42
N PHE A 45 1.47 4.03 1.48
CA PHE A 45 0.34 4.95 1.57
C PHE A 45 0.78 6.42 1.66
N LEU A 46 1.86 6.71 2.39
CA LEU A 46 2.40 8.08 2.46
C LEU A 46 3.08 8.51 1.17
N LEU A 47 3.74 7.59 0.47
CA LEU A 47 4.29 7.86 -0.87
C LEU A 47 3.16 8.14 -1.87
N TYR A 48 2.13 7.30 -1.90
CA TYR A 48 0.99 7.44 -2.80
C TYR A 48 0.20 8.73 -2.58
N LEU A 49 -0.02 9.14 -1.32
CA LEU A 49 -0.72 10.39 -1.01
C LEU A 49 0.17 11.65 -1.06
N GLU A 50 1.45 11.50 -1.39
CA GLU A 50 2.46 12.55 -1.30
C GLU A 50 2.46 13.24 0.09
N LEU A 51 2.29 12.46 1.16
CA LEU A 51 2.12 12.93 2.53
C LEU A 51 3.43 12.85 3.32
N TYR A 52 4.37 13.70 2.94
CA TYR A 52 5.68 13.88 3.56
C TYR A 52 6.13 15.35 3.49
N PRO A 53 7.07 15.80 4.34
CA PRO A 53 7.47 17.20 4.40
C PRO A 53 8.30 17.69 3.20
N ASP A 54 9.18 16.84 2.64
CA ASP A 54 10.11 17.20 1.58
C ASP A 54 10.61 15.97 0.79
N ASP A 55 11.39 16.21 -0.27
CA ASP A 55 11.96 15.18 -1.15
C ASP A 55 12.94 14.25 -0.42
N GLY A 56 13.56 14.71 0.67
CA GLY A 56 14.44 13.89 1.52
C GLY A 56 13.62 12.87 2.30
N ALA A 57 12.50 13.29 2.87
CA ALA A 57 11.55 12.39 3.52
C ALA A 57 10.92 11.41 2.52
N GLN A 58 10.62 11.84 1.30
CA GLN A 58 10.20 10.95 0.22
C GLN A 58 11.27 9.88 -0.05
N ALA A 59 12.55 10.28 -0.16
CA ALA A 59 13.66 9.35 -0.38
C ALA A 59 13.78 8.32 0.75
N ASN A 60 13.70 8.77 2.00
CA ASN A 60 13.71 7.89 3.16
C ASN A 60 12.57 6.87 3.11
N LEU A 61 11.34 7.30 2.80
CA LEU A 61 10.18 6.41 2.69
C LEU A 61 10.35 5.35 1.59
N ARG A 62 10.94 5.72 0.44
CA ARG A 62 11.24 4.76 -0.64
C ARG A 62 12.23 3.71 -0.18
N GLU A 63 13.34 4.14 0.43
CA GLU A 63 14.37 3.24 0.97
C GLU A 63 13.81 2.31 2.05
N ASP A 64 12.97 2.85 2.94
CA ASP A 64 12.32 2.07 3.99
C ASP A 64 11.34 1.05 3.42
N LEU A 65 10.55 1.39 2.40
CA LEU A 65 9.65 0.45 1.73
C LEU A 65 10.43 -0.70 1.06
N GLU A 66 11.48 -0.37 0.29
CA GLU A 66 12.35 -1.37 -0.33
C GLU A 66 13.00 -2.29 0.70
N ARG A 67 13.47 -1.71 1.81
CA ARG A 67 14.07 -2.47 2.91
C ARG A 67 13.04 -3.42 3.54
N LEU A 68 11.83 -2.95 3.83
CA LEU A 68 10.77 -3.77 4.42
C LEU A 68 10.33 -4.91 3.50
N ILE A 69 10.28 -4.70 2.18
CA ILE A 69 9.98 -5.76 1.21
C ILE A 69 11.13 -6.79 1.20
N ARG A 70 12.38 -6.33 1.17
CA ARG A 70 13.56 -7.21 1.22
C ARG A 70 13.65 -8.02 2.51
N GLU A 71 13.40 -7.40 3.66
CA GLU A 71 13.36 -8.07 4.97
C GLU A 71 12.21 -9.08 5.06
N ASN A 72 11.13 -8.87 4.29
CA ASN A 72 10.04 -9.82 4.12
C ASN A 72 10.28 -10.81 2.96
N ASN A 73 11.53 -11.10 2.63
CA ASN A 73 11.95 -12.03 1.56
C ASN A 73 11.31 -11.73 0.19
N GLY A 74 11.11 -10.45 -0.15
CA GLY A 74 10.48 -10.07 -1.42
C GLY A 74 8.96 -10.22 -1.46
N HIS A 75 8.31 -10.42 -0.31
CA HIS A 75 6.85 -10.56 -0.24
C HIS A 75 6.15 -9.28 0.22
N LEU A 76 4.91 -9.11 -0.21
CA LEU A 76 4.02 -8.09 0.33
C LEU A 76 3.62 -8.44 1.78
N ASN A 77 3.38 -7.40 2.58
CA ASN A 77 2.80 -7.49 3.92
C ASN A 77 1.81 -6.33 4.13
N THR A 78 0.86 -6.24 3.20
CA THR A 78 -0.17 -5.20 3.17
C THR A 78 -1.56 -5.81 3.24
N GLY A 79 -2.46 -5.11 3.94
CA GLY A 79 -3.90 -5.41 3.98
C GLY A 79 -4.70 -4.53 3.03
N PHE A 80 -6.01 -4.43 3.25
CA PHE A 80 -6.97 -3.79 2.34
C PHE A 80 -6.64 -2.34 1.96
N ILE A 81 -5.99 -1.59 2.85
CA ILE A 81 -5.64 -0.18 2.59
C ILE A 81 -4.27 -0.05 1.90
N GLY A 82 -3.34 -0.96 2.19
CA GLY A 82 -1.98 -0.90 1.66
C GLY A 82 -1.85 -1.53 0.27
N THR A 83 -2.52 -2.66 0.03
CA THR A 83 -2.39 -3.40 -1.23
C THR A 83 -2.77 -2.58 -2.47
N PRO A 84 -3.90 -1.82 -2.47
CA PRO A 84 -4.27 -1.02 -3.65
C PRO A 84 -3.21 0.01 -4.06
N VAL A 85 -2.44 0.52 -3.08
CA VAL A 85 -1.48 1.60 -3.31
C VAL A 85 -0.03 1.12 -3.37
N LEU A 86 0.25 -0.14 -3.08
CA LEU A 86 1.62 -0.66 -2.96
C LEU A 86 2.39 -0.57 -4.29
N CYS A 87 1.85 -1.18 -5.35
CA CYS A 87 2.47 -1.17 -6.68
C CYS A 87 2.45 0.21 -7.35
N PRO A 88 1.35 1.01 -7.27
CA PRO A 88 1.36 2.40 -7.71
C PRO A 88 2.44 3.24 -7.00
N ALA A 89 2.51 3.18 -5.66
CA ALA A 89 3.52 3.91 -4.89
C ALA A 89 4.94 3.54 -5.32
N LEU A 90 5.24 2.25 -5.50
CA LEU A 90 6.54 1.80 -6.02
C LEU A 90 6.82 2.36 -7.41
N SER A 91 5.85 2.28 -8.33
CA SER A 91 6.03 2.64 -9.73
C SER A 91 6.23 4.14 -9.93
N GLU A 92 5.38 4.96 -9.31
CA GLU A 92 5.46 6.43 -9.32
C GLU A 92 6.75 6.94 -8.68
N ASN A 93 7.37 6.12 -7.82
CA ASN A 93 8.64 6.40 -7.16
C ASN A 93 9.84 5.69 -7.81
N GLY A 94 9.70 5.22 -9.05
CA GLY A 94 10.82 4.69 -9.85
C GLY A 94 11.26 3.27 -9.49
N ARG A 95 10.41 2.50 -8.82
CA ARG A 95 10.65 1.10 -8.38
C ARG A 95 9.79 0.09 -9.13
N ASN A 96 9.62 0.32 -10.43
CA ASN A 96 8.84 -0.55 -11.32
C ASN A 96 9.25 -2.03 -11.21
N SER A 97 10.55 -2.33 -11.21
CA SER A 97 11.03 -3.72 -11.11
C SER A 97 10.52 -4.40 -9.86
N LEU A 98 10.57 -3.73 -8.70
CA LEU A 98 10.08 -4.29 -7.44
C LEU A 98 8.56 -4.48 -7.44
N ALA A 99 7.81 -3.58 -8.10
CA ALA A 99 6.37 -3.73 -8.28
C ALA A 99 6.04 -4.97 -9.13
N TYR A 100 6.78 -5.19 -10.23
CA TYR A 100 6.65 -6.41 -11.04
C TYR A 100 7.06 -7.66 -10.28
N ASP A 101 8.14 -7.62 -9.51
CA ASP A 101 8.60 -8.75 -8.69
C ASP A 101 7.51 -9.16 -7.69
N LEU A 102 6.83 -8.20 -7.05
CA LEU A 102 5.70 -8.47 -6.16
C LEU A 102 4.48 -9.04 -6.90
N LEU A 103 4.12 -8.46 -8.05
CA LEU A 103 2.98 -8.91 -8.85
C LEU A 103 3.16 -10.34 -9.35
N LEU A 104 4.38 -10.67 -9.77
CA LEU A 104 4.75 -11.95 -10.35
C LEU A 104 5.26 -12.96 -9.32
N ASN A 105 5.21 -12.63 -8.02
CA ASN A 105 5.60 -13.57 -6.98
C ASN A 105 4.54 -14.68 -6.87
N GLU A 106 4.98 -15.93 -7.07
CA GLU A 106 4.17 -17.14 -7.01
C GLU A 106 4.06 -17.73 -5.59
N GLU A 107 4.89 -17.26 -4.65
CA GLU A 107 4.91 -17.72 -3.26
C GLU A 107 3.87 -16.98 -2.39
N TYR A 108 3.53 -17.59 -1.24
CA TYR A 108 2.63 -16.98 -0.26
C TYR A 108 3.34 -15.89 0.56
N PRO A 109 2.70 -14.72 0.82
CA PRO A 109 1.44 -14.25 0.23
C PRO A 109 1.65 -13.57 -1.13
N GLY A 110 0.70 -13.75 -2.06
CA GLY A 110 0.76 -13.12 -3.38
C GLY A 110 -0.45 -13.44 -4.27
N TRP A 111 -0.61 -12.68 -5.35
CA TRP A 111 -1.72 -12.88 -6.29
C TRP A 111 -1.57 -14.19 -7.08
N LEU A 112 -0.36 -14.50 -7.58
CA LEU A 112 -0.14 -15.74 -8.32
C LEU A 112 -0.18 -16.98 -7.42
N TYR A 113 0.04 -16.82 -6.11
CA TYR A 113 -0.21 -17.90 -5.14
C TYR A 113 -1.70 -18.33 -5.15
N GLU A 114 -2.64 -17.38 -5.16
CA GLU A 114 -4.08 -17.68 -5.28
C GLU A 114 -4.37 -18.41 -6.60
N VAL A 115 -3.83 -17.90 -7.71
CA VAL A 115 -4.01 -18.49 -9.05
C VAL A 115 -3.45 -19.91 -9.11
N ASN A 116 -2.27 -20.15 -8.55
CA ASN A 116 -1.61 -21.45 -8.51
C ASN A 116 -2.42 -22.49 -7.69
N LEU A 117 -3.21 -22.04 -6.72
CA LEU A 117 -4.16 -22.86 -5.97
C LEU A 117 -5.54 -22.99 -6.63
N GLY A 118 -5.71 -22.49 -7.85
CA GLY A 118 -6.92 -22.65 -8.66
C GLY A 118 -7.97 -21.56 -8.45
N ALA A 119 -7.60 -20.41 -7.89
CA ALA A 119 -8.50 -19.26 -7.78
C ALA A 119 -9.02 -18.81 -9.16
N THR A 120 -10.34 -18.64 -9.27
CA THR A 120 -10.99 -17.98 -10.43
C THR A 120 -11.56 -16.60 -10.08
N THR A 121 -11.43 -16.20 -8.82
CA THR A 121 -11.82 -14.92 -8.21
C THR A 121 -10.80 -14.59 -7.12
N VAL A 122 -10.66 -13.30 -6.78
CA VAL A 122 -9.75 -12.86 -5.72
C VAL A 122 -10.32 -13.21 -4.34
N TRP A 123 -9.46 -13.61 -3.40
CA TRP A 123 -9.86 -14.03 -2.07
C TRP A 123 -9.88 -12.89 -1.05
N GLU A 124 -10.63 -13.07 0.04
CA GLU A 124 -10.65 -12.13 1.17
C GLU A 124 -9.34 -12.11 1.94
N ARG A 125 -8.66 -13.26 2.03
CA ARG A 125 -7.38 -13.42 2.69
C ARG A 125 -6.37 -13.98 1.70
N TRP A 126 -5.12 -13.53 1.83
CA TRP A 126 -4.00 -14.14 1.13
C TRP A 126 -3.86 -15.66 1.43
N ASN A 127 -4.28 -16.09 2.61
CA ASN A 127 -4.32 -17.50 3.03
C ASN A 127 -5.74 -18.08 3.10
N SER A 128 -6.67 -17.65 2.24
CA SER A 128 -8.02 -18.23 2.25
C SER A 128 -7.99 -19.76 2.06
N LEU A 129 -7.04 -20.25 1.27
CA LEU A 129 -6.59 -21.65 1.26
C LEU A 129 -5.15 -21.73 1.80
N GLU A 130 -4.86 -22.78 2.54
CA GLU A 130 -3.50 -23.18 2.93
C GLU A 130 -2.76 -23.80 1.72
N GLY A 131 -1.43 -23.95 1.79
CA GLY A 131 -0.62 -24.47 0.66
C GLY A 131 -0.95 -25.91 0.24
N ASN A 132 -1.72 -26.65 1.04
CA ASN A 132 -2.24 -27.98 0.70
C ASN A 132 -3.66 -27.94 0.06
N GLY A 133 -4.19 -26.75 -0.23
CA GLY A 133 -5.51 -26.54 -0.82
C GLY A 133 -6.68 -26.64 0.15
N MET A 134 -6.43 -26.88 1.44
CA MET A 134 -7.50 -26.88 2.45
C MET A 134 -7.92 -25.45 2.76
N ILE A 135 -9.23 -25.23 2.91
CA ILE A 135 -9.77 -23.96 3.41
C ILE A 135 -9.16 -23.70 4.78
N SER A 136 -8.61 -22.50 4.98
CA SER A 136 -8.12 -22.06 6.30
C SER A 136 -9.28 -21.81 7.25
N GLU A 137 -9.09 -21.12 8.37
CA GLU A 137 -10.16 -20.90 9.36
C GLU A 137 -11.49 -20.42 8.74
N THR A 138 -12.59 -21.11 9.04
CA THR A 138 -13.90 -20.95 8.38
C THR A 138 -14.73 -19.76 8.89
N GLY A 139 -14.09 -18.78 9.54
CA GLY A 139 -14.76 -17.56 10.01
C GLY A 139 -14.97 -16.56 8.86
N MET A 140 -14.33 -15.41 8.96
CA MET A 140 -14.30 -14.39 7.91
C MET A 140 -13.38 -14.83 6.75
N ASN A 141 -13.85 -15.70 5.86
CA ASN A 141 -13.02 -16.29 4.80
C ASN A 141 -13.79 -16.51 3.47
N SER A 142 -14.09 -15.43 2.76
CA SER A 142 -14.68 -15.45 1.42
C SER A 142 -13.65 -15.74 0.33
N LEU A 143 -14.00 -16.60 -0.64
CA LEU A 143 -13.20 -16.88 -1.84
C LEU A 143 -13.53 -15.96 -3.02
N ASN A 144 -14.33 -14.90 -2.78
CA ASN A 144 -14.73 -13.94 -3.80
C ASN A 144 -14.87 -12.55 -3.17
N HIS A 145 -13.75 -11.85 -3.01
CA HIS A 145 -13.64 -10.53 -2.42
C HIS A 145 -12.70 -9.67 -3.26
N TYR A 146 -13.17 -8.54 -3.77
CA TYR A 146 -12.45 -7.78 -4.80
C TYR A 146 -11.30 -6.91 -4.26
N ALA A 147 -11.11 -6.80 -2.94
CA ALA A 147 -10.19 -5.84 -2.33
C ALA A 147 -8.75 -5.96 -2.86
N TYR A 148 -8.21 -7.18 -2.96
CA TYR A 148 -6.88 -7.41 -3.53
C TYR A 148 -6.86 -7.44 -5.06
N GLY A 149 -8.03 -7.41 -5.71
CA GLY A 149 -8.18 -7.24 -7.16
C GLY A 149 -7.90 -5.81 -7.65
N SER A 150 -7.71 -4.86 -6.72
CA SER A 150 -7.24 -3.49 -6.99
C SER A 150 -5.90 -3.42 -7.75
N ILE A 151 -5.15 -4.52 -7.80
CA ILE A 151 -3.91 -4.61 -8.58
C ILE A 151 -4.09 -4.41 -10.10
N ALA A 152 -5.32 -4.50 -10.61
CA ALA A 152 -5.63 -4.40 -12.03
C ALA A 152 -5.89 -2.96 -12.55
N GLU A 153 -5.79 -1.94 -11.68
CA GLU A 153 -6.08 -0.52 -11.99
C GLU A 153 -5.09 0.16 -12.94
#